data_AF-A0A395XAE1-F1
#
_entry.id   AF-A0A395XAE1-F1
#
_cell.length_a   1.000
_cell.length_b   1.000
_cell.length_c   1.000
_cell.angle_alpha   90.00
_cell.angle_beta   90.00
_cell.angle_gamma   90.00
#
_symmetry.space_group_name_H-M   'P 1'
#
loop_
_entity.id
_entity.type
_entity.pdbx_description
1 polymer ?
#
loop_
_entity_poly.entity_id
_entity_poly.type
_entity_poly.pdbx_seq_one_letter_code
_entity_poly.pdbx_strand_id
1 'polypeptide(L)'
;MVYQESVKENHDYINGLIMIALIIICPPIGIILALFCLYKGYNNWKINVFCISYAMAVFAYCYIPTVDSDLVRYHQVIQQVKQMSFIDAANYNLYGEGNLYSFMALCWILGKISQPNLLQAISVFSVVYIALNVNYRIANDNKIMHKESFYSLLFLLLNLNFYFLVNNVRNVFAFSLICYAVFRELYLKKRDALTIFLYVIPCFMHASAILLVLFRIILPFTKKIKWVLLVLIISMKFVVGYLSGFLGGIASGNVVVQLIVSMLDKGNRYYNNYDSAWAMAVHSSGSMKLMKMILVLECIIITVLMFRNLKTLNSSIIGYNNLVKARINIINYLFLVDIMGFACVPMYMPEYWRFLVIIVLFNGVIILGVSNNLHRKNIFYYVRLLLLFMTPIYFVLTMRDLVIYSKITSMIINAFFCNPITIWFWNIIVSI
;
A
#
# COMPACT_ATOMS: atom_id res chain seq x y z
N MET A 1 -38.78 11.45 16.57
CA MET A 1 -37.34 11.41 16.19
C MET A 1 -36.67 10.13 16.66
N VAL A 2 -36.69 9.78 17.95
CA VAL A 2 -36.06 8.54 18.49
C VAL A 2 -36.49 7.25 17.76
N TYR A 3 -37.78 7.09 17.45
CA TYR A 3 -38.29 5.89 16.73
C TYR A 3 -37.84 5.81 15.26
N GLN A 4 -37.60 6.95 14.60
CA GLN A 4 -37.13 6.97 13.20
C GLN A 4 -35.62 6.70 13.13
N GLU A 5 -34.86 7.11 14.15
CA GLU A 5 -33.43 6.76 14.27
C GLU A 5 -33.22 5.27 14.57
N SER A 6 -34.02 4.68 15.48
CA SER A 6 -33.91 3.25 15.79
C SER A 6 -34.30 2.33 14.63
N VAL A 7 -35.30 2.71 13.83
CA VAL A 7 -35.70 1.96 12.61
C VAL A 7 -34.62 2.06 11.53
N LYS A 8 -34.00 3.24 11.36
CA LYS A 8 -32.91 3.44 10.41
C LYS A 8 -31.65 2.65 10.78
N GLU A 9 -31.28 2.63 12.06
CA GLU A 9 -30.14 1.83 12.56
C GLU A 9 -30.35 0.33 12.35
N ASN A 10 -31.55 -0.19 12.61
CA ASN A 10 -31.87 -1.61 12.36
C ASN A 10 -31.81 -1.98 10.87
N HIS A 11 -32.31 -1.11 9.98
CA HIS A 11 -32.21 -1.34 8.53
C HIS A 11 -30.77 -1.31 8.03
N ASP A 12 -29.96 -0.35 8.50
CA ASP A 12 -28.55 -0.27 8.13
C ASP A 12 -27.78 -1.51 8.64
N TYR A 13 -28.10 -2.04 9.82
CA TYR A 13 -27.50 -3.28 10.34
C TYR A 13 -27.83 -4.51 9.48
N ILE A 14 -29.11 -4.72 9.15
CA ILE A 14 -29.56 -5.85 8.32
C ILE A 14 -28.91 -5.79 6.93
N ASN A 15 -28.87 -4.61 6.31
CA ASN A 15 -28.22 -4.41 5.01
C ASN A 15 -26.72 -4.71 5.08
N GLY A 16 -26.06 -4.37 6.18
CA GLY A 16 -24.67 -4.72 6.45
C GLY A 16 -24.43 -6.23 6.52
N LEU A 17 -25.30 -6.96 7.23
CA LEU A 17 -25.23 -8.42 7.31
C LEU A 17 -25.45 -9.10 5.96
N ILE A 18 -26.43 -8.63 5.18
CA ILE A 18 -26.68 -9.15 3.83
C ILE A 18 -25.45 -8.94 2.94
N MET A 19 -24.81 -7.78 3.01
CA MET A 19 -23.58 -7.49 2.27
C MET A 19 -22.42 -8.43 2.67
N ILE A 20 -22.27 -8.73 3.96
CA ILE A 20 -21.27 -9.69 4.45
C ILE A 20 -21.59 -11.11 4.00
N ALA A 21 -22.86 -11.54 4.04
CA ALA A 21 -23.25 -12.85 3.55
C ALA A 21 -22.97 -12.99 2.05
N LEU A 22 -23.32 -11.98 1.25
CA LEU A 22 -23.10 -11.97 -0.19
C LEU A 22 -21.61 -11.97 -0.56
N ILE A 23 -20.75 -11.23 0.16
CA ILE A 23 -19.31 -11.27 -0.12
C ILE A 23 -18.70 -12.63 0.25
N ILE A 24 -19.25 -13.32 1.24
CA ILE A 24 -18.80 -14.67 1.60
C ILE A 24 -19.24 -15.68 0.53
N ILE A 25 -20.46 -15.57 0.02
CA ILE A 25 -20.99 -16.50 -1.00
C ILE A 25 -20.36 -16.22 -2.36
N CYS A 26 -20.33 -14.96 -2.80
CA CYS A 26 -19.86 -14.57 -4.12
C CYS A 26 -19.11 -13.22 -4.06
N PRO A 27 -17.80 -13.25 -3.78
CA PRO A 27 -16.97 -12.05 -3.65
C PRO A 27 -17.03 -11.10 -4.87
N PRO A 28 -17.03 -11.59 -6.13
CA PRO A 28 -17.16 -10.72 -7.30
C PRO A 28 -18.50 -9.97 -7.41
N ILE A 29 -19.60 -10.50 -6.86
CA ILE A 29 -20.88 -9.79 -6.82
C ILE A 29 -20.86 -8.77 -5.67
N GLY A 30 -20.32 -9.16 -4.52
CA GLY A 30 -20.26 -8.28 -3.36
C GLY A 30 -19.41 -7.02 -3.57
N ILE A 31 -18.36 -7.06 -4.40
CA ILE A 31 -17.61 -5.83 -4.76
C ILE A 31 -18.47 -4.84 -5.55
N ILE A 32 -19.27 -5.31 -6.51
CA ILE A 32 -20.16 -4.47 -7.33
C ILE A 32 -21.21 -3.80 -6.45
N LEU A 33 -21.83 -4.58 -5.55
CA LEU A 33 -22.82 -4.06 -4.61
C LEU A 33 -22.20 -3.06 -3.63
N ALA A 34 -21.00 -3.34 -3.10
CA ALA A 34 -20.31 -2.45 -2.18
C ALA A 34 -19.98 -1.10 -2.83
N LEU A 35 -19.56 -1.11 -4.10
CA LEU A 35 -19.34 0.10 -4.90
C LEU A 35 -20.65 0.87 -5.10
N PHE A 36 -21.74 0.19 -5.44
CA PHE A 36 -23.04 0.81 -5.62
C PHE A 36 -23.56 1.47 -4.32
N CYS A 37 -23.41 0.80 -3.18
CA CYS A 37 -23.77 1.35 -1.87
C CYS A 37 -22.97 2.62 -1.54
N LEU A 38 -21.65 2.60 -1.76
CA LEU A 38 -20.79 3.77 -1.55
C LEU A 38 -21.11 4.93 -2.49
N TYR A 39 -21.53 4.65 -3.72
CA TYR A 39 -21.98 5.69 -4.65
C TYR A 39 -23.28 6.35 -4.18
N LYS A 40 -24.20 5.60 -3.56
CA LYS A 40 -25.47 6.13 -3.05
C LYS A 40 -25.33 6.91 -1.73
N GLY A 41 -24.33 6.61 -0.90
CA GLY A 41 -24.12 7.34 0.35
C GLY A 41 -23.07 6.73 1.28
N TYR A 42 -22.88 7.34 2.45
CA TYR A 42 -21.91 6.89 3.45
C TYR A 42 -22.41 5.79 4.39
N ASN A 43 -23.68 5.39 4.30
CA ASN A 43 -24.24 4.35 5.15
C ASN A 43 -23.37 3.09 5.04
N ASN A 44 -22.94 2.58 6.19
CA ASN A 44 -22.12 1.38 6.30
C ASN A 44 -20.82 1.38 5.50
N TRP A 45 -20.21 2.55 5.24
CA TRP A 45 -18.99 2.64 4.42
C TRP A 45 -17.87 1.70 4.90
N LYS A 46 -17.75 1.45 6.21
CA LYS A 46 -16.78 0.50 6.79
C LYS A 46 -17.00 -0.92 6.29
N ILE A 47 -18.26 -1.36 6.23
CA ILE A 47 -18.65 -2.69 5.73
C ILE A 47 -18.35 -2.75 4.22
N ASN A 48 -18.74 -1.73 3.46
CA ASN A 48 -18.47 -1.71 2.03
C ASN A 48 -16.96 -1.74 1.70
N VAL A 49 -16.15 -0.96 2.43
CA VAL A 49 -14.69 -0.99 2.33
C VAL A 49 -14.13 -2.37 2.69
N PHE A 50 -14.66 -3.00 3.75
CA PHE A 50 -14.30 -4.38 4.10
C PHE A 50 -14.62 -5.34 2.97
N CYS A 51 -15.84 -5.30 2.42
CA CYS A 51 -16.28 -6.17 1.33
C CYS A 51 -15.39 -6.01 0.08
N ILE A 52 -15.08 -4.78 -0.33
CA ILE A 52 -14.17 -4.53 -1.47
C ILE A 52 -12.80 -5.15 -1.21
N SER A 53 -12.25 -4.92 -0.01
CA SER A 53 -10.92 -5.41 0.35
C SER A 53 -10.89 -6.94 0.44
N TYR A 54 -11.97 -7.54 0.94
CA TYR A 54 -12.14 -8.99 1.03
C TYR A 54 -12.25 -9.63 -0.36
N ALA A 55 -13.05 -9.07 -1.27
CA ALA A 55 -13.09 -9.56 -2.65
C ALA A 55 -11.72 -9.54 -3.31
N MET A 56 -10.98 -8.42 -3.18
CA MET A 56 -9.62 -8.31 -3.70
C MET A 56 -8.68 -9.36 -3.10
N ALA A 57 -8.85 -9.70 -1.82
CA ALA A 57 -8.12 -10.76 -1.16
C ALA A 57 -8.46 -12.16 -1.70
N VAL A 58 -9.73 -12.42 -2.04
CA VAL A 58 -10.15 -13.69 -2.66
C VAL A 58 -9.57 -13.82 -4.08
N PHE A 59 -9.58 -12.75 -4.88
CA PHE A 59 -8.87 -12.75 -6.16
C PHE A 59 -7.38 -13.04 -5.97
N ALA A 60 -6.75 -12.46 -4.95
CA ALA A 60 -5.34 -12.70 -4.66
C ALA A 60 -5.09 -14.15 -4.22
N TYR A 61 -5.98 -14.72 -3.41
CA TYR A 61 -5.92 -16.13 -3.02
C TYR A 61 -6.00 -17.06 -4.24
N CYS A 62 -6.85 -16.72 -5.21
CA CYS A 62 -7.03 -17.48 -6.46
C CYS A 62 -5.98 -17.16 -7.53
N TYR A 63 -5.01 -16.27 -7.24
CA TYR A 63 -3.98 -15.88 -8.19
C TYR A 63 -3.04 -17.06 -8.48
N ILE A 64 -2.84 -17.35 -9.77
CA ILE A 64 -1.96 -18.41 -10.25
C ILE A 64 -0.88 -17.78 -11.14
N PRO A 65 0.37 -17.67 -10.65
CA PRO A 65 1.46 -17.11 -11.44
C PRO A 65 1.82 -18.03 -12.61
N THR A 66 2.24 -17.43 -13.73
CA THR A 66 2.80 -18.16 -14.90
C THR A 66 4.32 -17.99 -15.03
N VAL A 67 4.92 -17.22 -14.13
CA VAL A 67 6.35 -16.90 -14.10
C VAL A 67 6.90 -17.05 -12.69
N ASP A 68 8.20 -17.32 -12.58
CA ASP A 68 8.90 -17.42 -11.30
C ASP A 68 9.06 -16.03 -10.66
N SER A 69 8.09 -15.68 -9.83
CA SER A 69 8.08 -14.43 -9.08
C SER A 69 8.56 -14.61 -7.64
N ASP A 70 8.75 -13.50 -6.94
CA ASP A 70 8.96 -13.47 -5.49
C ASP A 70 7.88 -14.26 -4.73
N LEU A 71 6.62 -14.20 -5.18
CA LEU A 71 5.54 -14.95 -4.55
C LEU A 71 5.74 -16.46 -4.64
N VAL A 72 6.12 -16.98 -5.81
CA VAL A 72 6.39 -18.41 -6.01
C VAL A 72 7.50 -18.86 -5.06
N ARG A 73 8.54 -18.05 -4.94
CA ARG A 73 9.64 -18.25 -3.99
C ARG A 73 9.16 -18.28 -2.53
N TYR A 74 8.28 -17.37 -2.14
CA TYR A 74 7.70 -17.38 -0.79
C TYR A 74 6.80 -18.60 -0.54
N HIS A 75 6.06 -19.08 -1.54
CA HIS A 75 5.30 -20.32 -1.43
C HIS A 75 6.21 -21.53 -1.19
N GLN A 76 7.36 -21.60 -1.87
CA GLN A 76 8.36 -22.64 -1.63
C GLN A 76 8.90 -22.57 -0.18
N VAL A 77 9.19 -21.37 0.31
CA VAL A 77 9.65 -21.16 1.70
C VAL A 77 8.59 -21.62 2.71
N ILE A 78 7.31 -21.30 2.47
CA ILE A 78 6.20 -21.77 3.31
C ILE A 78 6.17 -23.30 3.40
N GLN A 79 6.43 -24.00 2.29
CA GLN A 79 6.50 -25.47 2.29
C GLN A 79 7.74 -25.98 3.04
N GLN A 80 8.89 -25.31 2.92
CA GLN A 80 10.13 -25.69 3.61
C GLN A 80 9.98 -25.55 5.13
N VAL A 81 9.41 -24.45 5.62
CA VAL A 81 9.28 -24.19 7.06
C VAL A 81 8.10 -24.93 7.71
N LYS A 82 7.24 -25.59 6.91
CA LYS A 82 6.06 -26.32 7.38
C LYS A 82 6.37 -27.35 8.47
N GLN A 83 7.48 -28.09 8.32
CA GLN A 83 7.87 -29.14 9.27
C GLN A 83 8.84 -28.65 10.35
N MET A 84 9.29 -27.40 10.29
CA MET A 84 10.21 -26.84 11.27
C MET A 84 9.51 -26.50 12.60
N SER A 85 10.31 -26.42 13.67
CA SER A 85 9.90 -25.75 14.90
C SER A 85 9.71 -24.25 14.65
N PHE A 86 8.97 -23.57 15.51
CA PHE A 86 8.76 -22.12 15.38
C PHE A 86 10.09 -21.34 15.44
N ILE A 87 11.00 -21.73 16.34
CA ILE A 87 12.28 -21.05 16.54
C ILE A 87 13.18 -21.21 15.31
N ASP A 88 13.25 -22.41 14.75
CA ASP A 88 14.05 -22.67 13.54
C ASP A 88 13.48 -21.90 12.34
N ALA A 89 12.16 -21.89 12.19
CA ALA A 89 11.50 -21.15 11.13
C ALA A 89 11.73 -19.63 11.27
N ALA A 90 11.62 -19.08 12.48
CA ALA A 90 11.85 -17.66 12.75
C ALA A 90 13.29 -17.22 12.41
N ASN A 91 14.26 -18.11 12.59
CA ASN A 91 15.68 -17.89 12.27
C ASN A 91 16.06 -18.32 10.85
N TYR A 92 15.11 -18.78 10.03
CA TYR A 92 15.40 -19.20 8.66
C TYR A 92 15.90 -18.01 7.83
N ASN A 93 16.98 -18.21 7.09
CA ASN A 93 17.57 -17.15 6.26
C ASN A 93 16.92 -17.14 4.87
N LEU A 94 16.18 -16.08 4.56
CA LEU A 94 15.54 -15.91 3.25
C LEU A 94 16.51 -15.31 2.25
N TYR A 95 17.15 -16.13 1.40
CA TYR A 95 18.04 -15.64 0.34
C TYR A 95 19.16 -14.72 0.84
N GLY A 96 19.75 -15.05 1.99
CA GLY A 96 20.80 -14.23 2.63
C GLY A 96 20.28 -13.00 3.38
N GLU A 97 18.96 -12.79 3.44
CA GLU A 97 18.34 -11.84 4.35
C GLU A 97 17.94 -12.54 5.66
N GLY A 98 18.72 -12.29 6.72
CA GLY A 98 18.35 -12.66 8.09
C GLY A 98 17.43 -11.62 8.75
N ASN A 99 17.00 -11.92 9.98
CA ASN A 99 16.19 -11.04 10.84
C ASN A 99 14.80 -10.68 10.29
N LEU A 100 14.21 -11.54 9.45
CA LEU A 100 12.86 -11.37 8.91
C LEU A 100 11.78 -12.03 9.80
N TYR A 101 11.94 -11.89 11.11
CA TYR A 101 11.20 -12.65 12.11
C TYR A 101 9.68 -12.62 11.92
N SER A 102 9.10 -11.44 11.68
CA SER A 102 7.66 -11.30 11.47
C SER A 102 7.18 -11.98 10.20
N PHE A 103 7.95 -11.89 9.11
CA PHE A 103 7.59 -12.56 7.85
C PHE A 103 7.72 -14.08 7.97
N MET A 104 8.78 -14.56 8.62
CA MET A 104 8.97 -16.00 8.83
C MET A 104 7.93 -16.60 9.77
N ALA A 105 7.54 -15.88 10.82
CA ALA A 105 6.44 -16.29 11.69
C ALA A 105 5.13 -16.45 10.89
N LEU A 106 4.83 -15.50 9.98
CA LEU A 106 3.68 -15.62 9.09
C LEU A 106 3.82 -16.84 8.16
N CYS A 107 4.97 -17.02 7.51
CA CYS A 107 5.21 -18.18 6.65
C CYS A 107 5.05 -19.52 7.39
N TRP A 108 5.53 -19.60 8.63
CA TRP A 108 5.40 -20.77 9.48
C TRP A 108 3.93 -21.08 9.81
N ILE A 109 3.15 -20.09 10.22
CA ILE A 109 1.71 -20.25 10.50
C ILE A 109 1.01 -20.78 9.24
N LEU A 110 1.26 -20.16 8.08
CA LEU A 110 0.66 -20.55 6.81
C LEU A 110 1.08 -21.95 6.35
N GLY A 111 2.32 -22.36 6.66
CA GLY A 111 2.84 -23.69 6.42
C GLY A 111 2.11 -24.73 7.26
N LYS A 112 1.90 -24.47 8.56
CA LYS A 112 1.17 -25.38 9.47
C LYS A 112 -0.26 -25.64 9.02
N ILE A 113 -0.97 -24.63 8.55
CA ILE A 113 -2.33 -24.78 8.01
C ILE A 113 -2.36 -25.25 6.56
N SER A 114 -1.20 -25.42 5.90
CA SER A 114 -1.06 -25.83 4.50
C SER A 114 -1.80 -24.92 3.50
N GLN A 115 -1.83 -23.61 3.77
CA GLN A 115 -2.52 -22.62 2.94
C GLN A 115 -1.55 -21.50 2.49
N PRO A 116 -0.62 -21.78 1.55
CA PRO A 116 0.35 -20.79 1.09
C PRO A 116 -0.30 -19.58 0.40
N ASN A 117 -1.45 -19.79 -0.25
CA ASN A 117 -2.18 -18.73 -0.96
C ASN A 117 -2.78 -17.65 -0.04
N LEU A 118 -2.89 -17.94 1.27
CA LEU A 118 -3.28 -16.93 2.24
C LEU A 118 -2.25 -15.83 2.40
N LEU A 119 -0.98 -16.05 2.02
CA LEU A 119 0.06 -15.03 2.12
C LEU A 119 -0.31 -13.80 1.29
N GLN A 120 -0.59 -13.99 0.00
CA GLN A 120 -0.99 -12.89 -0.86
C GLN A 120 -2.38 -12.37 -0.53
N ALA A 121 -3.31 -13.22 -0.07
CA ALA A 121 -4.65 -12.78 0.34
C ALA A 121 -4.60 -11.83 1.53
N ILE A 122 -3.86 -12.17 2.60
CA ILE A 122 -3.69 -11.35 3.80
C ILE A 122 -3.00 -10.03 3.45
N SER A 123 -1.95 -10.08 2.62
CA SER A 123 -1.24 -8.89 2.15
C SER A 123 -2.17 -7.94 1.38
N VAL A 124 -2.85 -8.44 0.35
CA VAL A 124 -3.75 -7.63 -0.49
C VAL A 124 -4.93 -7.11 0.32
N PHE A 125 -5.56 -7.94 1.16
CA PHE A 125 -6.62 -7.50 2.07
C PHE A 125 -6.16 -6.31 2.90
N SER A 126 -5.03 -6.45 3.58
CA SER A 126 -4.52 -5.45 4.51
C SER A 126 -4.18 -4.15 3.80
N VAL A 127 -3.48 -4.23 2.66
CA VAL A 127 -3.09 -3.05 1.87
C VAL A 127 -4.31 -2.29 1.37
N VAL A 128 -5.26 -2.98 0.73
CA VAL A 128 -6.47 -2.36 0.17
C VAL A 128 -7.37 -1.84 1.28
N TYR A 129 -7.58 -2.62 2.35
CA TYR A 129 -8.40 -2.22 3.48
C TYR A 129 -7.85 -0.97 4.15
N ILE A 130 -6.55 -0.94 4.47
CA ILE A 130 -5.91 0.21 5.08
C ILE A 130 -6.07 1.44 4.17
N ALA A 131 -5.74 1.32 2.89
CA ALA A 131 -5.79 2.44 1.96
C ALA A 131 -7.21 3.01 1.84
N LEU A 132 -8.20 2.15 1.58
CA LEU A 132 -9.60 2.56 1.49
C LEU A 132 -10.13 3.11 2.83
N ASN A 133 -9.78 2.48 3.96
CA ASN A 133 -10.22 2.91 5.28
C ASN A 133 -9.68 4.30 5.63
N VAL A 134 -8.40 4.56 5.40
CA VAL A 134 -7.78 5.86 5.64
C VAL A 134 -8.45 6.94 4.79
N ASN A 135 -8.61 6.68 3.49
CA ASN A 135 -9.19 7.65 2.56
C ASN A 135 -10.65 7.97 2.91
N TYR A 136 -11.49 6.95 3.13
CA TYR A 136 -12.89 7.17 3.51
C TYR A 136 -13.05 7.78 4.90
N ARG A 137 -12.21 7.40 5.85
CA ARG A 137 -12.23 8.01 7.18
C ARG A 137 -11.96 9.49 7.10
N ILE A 138 -10.93 9.88 6.36
CA ILE A 138 -10.58 11.29 6.16
C ILE A 138 -11.69 12.03 5.43
N ALA A 139 -12.29 11.42 4.41
CA ALA A 139 -13.41 12.00 3.69
C ALA A 139 -14.62 12.28 4.59
N ASN A 140 -15.01 11.29 5.38
CA ASN A 140 -16.12 11.36 6.31
C ASN A 140 -15.87 12.42 7.41
N ASP A 141 -14.69 12.38 8.04
CA ASP A 141 -14.33 13.32 9.11
C ASP A 141 -14.26 14.77 8.60
N ASN A 142 -13.97 14.97 7.31
CA ASN A 142 -13.95 16.29 6.65
C ASN A 142 -15.28 16.65 5.95
N LYS A 143 -16.34 15.86 6.13
CA LYS A 143 -17.67 16.06 5.54
C LYS A 143 -17.63 16.25 4.01
N ILE A 144 -16.71 15.55 3.34
CA ILE A 144 -16.62 15.56 1.88
C ILE A 144 -17.87 14.90 1.29
N MET A 145 -18.35 15.38 0.14
CA MET A 145 -19.51 14.78 -0.53
C MET A 145 -19.23 13.30 -0.90
N HIS A 146 -20.17 12.40 -0.61
CA HIS A 146 -20.02 10.95 -0.84
C HIS A 146 -19.63 10.61 -2.29
N LYS A 147 -20.18 11.32 -3.29
CA LYS A 147 -19.81 11.13 -4.70
C LYS A 147 -18.33 11.42 -4.96
N GLU A 148 -17.77 12.46 -4.34
CA GLU A 148 -16.35 12.78 -4.50
C GLU A 148 -15.46 11.72 -3.86
N SER A 149 -15.86 11.23 -2.68
CA SER A 149 -15.20 10.11 -1.98
C SER A 149 -15.25 8.82 -2.78
N PHE A 150 -16.39 8.55 -3.43
CA PHE A 150 -16.54 7.45 -4.36
C PHE A 150 -15.58 7.58 -5.56
N TYR A 151 -15.49 8.75 -6.19
CA TYR A 151 -14.55 8.96 -7.30
C TYR A 151 -13.08 8.85 -6.88
N SER A 152 -12.73 9.30 -5.66
CA SER A 152 -11.38 9.10 -5.13
C SER A 152 -11.06 7.63 -4.89
N LEU A 153 -12.04 6.82 -4.47
CA LEU A 153 -11.87 5.37 -4.35
C LEU A 153 -11.77 4.71 -5.72
N LEU A 154 -12.59 5.12 -6.69
CA LEU A 154 -12.51 4.56 -8.04
C LEU A 154 -11.13 4.85 -8.65
N PHE A 155 -10.63 6.08 -8.48
CA PHE A 155 -9.27 6.45 -8.84
C PHE A 155 -8.24 5.51 -8.17
N LEU A 156 -8.38 5.27 -6.86
CA LEU A 156 -7.47 4.36 -6.15
C LEU A 156 -7.51 2.96 -6.75
N LEU A 157 -8.71 2.37 -6.89
CA LEU A 157 -8.89 1.00 -7.42
C LEU A 157 -8.35 0.85 -8.84
N LEU A 158 -8.54 1.84 -9.72
CA LEU A 158 -8.02 1.80 -11.09
C LEU A 158 -6.51 1.98 -11.17
N ASN A 159 -5.89 2.63 -10.17
CA ASN A 159 -4.43 2.76 -10.07
C ASN A 159 -3.79 1.67 -9.20
N LEU A 160 -4.55 0.69 -8.73
CA LEU A 160 -3.97 -0.50 -8.10
C LEU A 160 -3.38 -1.40 -9.18
N ASN A 161 -2.06 -1.49 -9.26
CA ASN A 161 -1.43 -2.58 -9.98
C ASN A 161 -1.59 -3.88 -9.18
N PHE A 162 -2.68 -4.60 -9.45
CA PHE A 162 -3.01 -5.84 -8.74
C PHE A 162 -1.90 -6.90 -8.86
N TYR A 163 -1.30 -7.04 -10.05
CA TYR A 163 -0.17 -7.94 -10.27
C TYR A 163 1.00 -7.62 -9.33
N PHE A 164 1.39 -6.36 -9.19
CA PHE A 164 2.45 -5.98 -8.26
C PHE A 164 2.06 -6.19 -6.81
N LEU A 165 0.82 -5.86 -6.40
CA LEU A 165 0.37 -6.08 -5.02
C LEU A 165 0.48 -7.55 -4.61
N VAL A 166 0.10 -8.47 -5.51
CA VAL A 166 0.12 -9.92 -5.25
C VAL A 166 1.54 -10.47 -5.25
N ASN A 167 2.44 -9.95 -6.09
CA ASN A 167 3.80 -10.48 -6.20
C ASN A 167 4.79 -9.86 -5.19
N ASN A 168 4.46 -8.72 -4.61
CA ASN A 168 5.33 -7.97 -3.72
C ASN A 168 4.73 -7.87 -2.31
N VAL A 169 4.36 -9.04 -1.77
CA VAL A 169 3.62 -9.16 -0.50
C VAL A 169 4.40 -8.66 0.71
N ARG A 170 5.74 -8.74 0.70
CA ARG A 170 6.56 -8.35 1.86
C ARG A 170 6.59 -6.83 2.05
N ASN A 171 7.01 -6.12 1.02
CA ASN A 171 7.27 -4.69 1.10
C ASN A 171 5.98 -3.87 1.13
N VAL A 172 4.99 -4.14 0.25
CA VAL A 172 3.78 -3.31 0.21
C VAL A 172 2.97 -3.49 1.49
N PHE A 173 2.88 -4.72 1.99
CA PHE A 173 2.22 -5.00 3.25
C PHE A 173 2.92 -4.28 4.41
N ALA A 174 4.24 -4.40 4.52
CA ALA A 174 5.01 -3.70 5.55
C ALA A 174 4.82 -2.18 5.48
N PHE A 175 4.87 -1.60 4.28
CA PHE A 175 4.77 -0.16 4.07
C PHE A 175 3.37 0.37 4.42
N SER A 176 2.32 -0.35 4.02
CA SER A 176 0.94 0.01 4.37
C SER A 176 0.67 -0.07 5.87
N LEU A 177 1.24 -1.07 6.58
CA LEU A 177 1.12 -1.16 8.05
C LEU A 177 1.76 0.04 8.75
N ILE A 178 2.96 0.49 8.32
CA ILE A 178 3.60 1.69 8.87
C ILE A 178 2.77 2.94 8.56
N CYS A 179 2.30 3.09 7.32
CA CYS A 179 1.44 4.23 6.96
C CYS A 179 0.16 4.25 7.80
N TYR A 180 -0.40 3.08 8.11
CA TYR A 180 -1.52 2.97 9.04
C TYR A 180 -1.13 3.35 10.47
N ALA A 181 0.04 2.94 10.96
CA ALA A 181 0.54 3.35 12.28
C ALA A 181 0.65 4.88 12.38
N VAL A 182 1.23 5.51 11.34
CA VAL A 182 1.35 6.97 11.22
C VAL A 182 -0.03 7.63 11.20
N PHE A 183 -0.98 7.07 10.45
CA PHE A 183 -2.36 7.55 10.45
C PHE A 183 -3.02 7.44 11.83
N ARG A 184 -2.90 6.30 12.51
CA ARG A 184 -3.44 6.11 13.87
C ARG A 184 -2.85 7.13 14.85
N GLU A 185 -1.54 7.35 14.80
CA GLU A 185 -0.84 8.24 15.71
C GLU A 185 -1.12 9.72 15.41
N LEU A 186 -0.94 10.15 14.17
CA LEU A 186 -0.99 11.57 13.79
C LEU A 186 -2.40 12.07 13.56
N TYR A 187 -3.27 11.24 12.97
CA TYR A 187 -4.63 11.62 12.62
C TYR A 187 -5.64 11.22 13.68
N LEU A 188 -5.68 9.93 14.05
CA LEU A 188 -6.64 9.42 15.06
C LEU A 188 -6.20 9.68 16.51
N LYS A 189 -4.97 10.17 16.73
CA LYS A 189 -4.36 10.41 18.05
C LYS A 189 -4.29 9.16 18.94
N LYS A 190 -4.26 7.96 18.34
CA LYS A 190 -4.12 6.69 19.05
C LYS A 190 -2.64 6.30 19.14
N ARG A 191 -2.13 6.23 20.38
CA ARG A 191 -0.73 5.86 20.72
C ARG A 191 -0.66 4.60 21.60
N ASP A 192 -1.66 3.74 21.43
CA ASP A 192 -1.77 2.48 22.17
C ASP A 192 -0.71 1.45 21.69
N ALA A 193 -0.66 0.31 22.39
CA ALA A 193 0.24 -0.80 22.07
C ALA A 193 0.11 -1.26 20.60
N LEU A 194 -1.10 -1.22 20.04
CA LEU A 194 -1.33 -1.55 18.64
C LEU A 194 -0.60 -0.58 17.69
N THR A 195 -0.52 0.72 18.01
CA THR A 195 0.21 1.69 17.16
C THR A 195 1.70 1.37 17.17
N ILE A 196 2.26 1.05 18.35
CA ILE A 196 3.68 0.69 18.50
C ILE A 196 3.96 -0.62 17.73
N PHE A 197 3.10 -1.61 17.91
CA PHE A 197 3.19 -2.90 17.20
C PHE A 197 3.22 -2.71 15.67
N LEU A 198 2.36 -1.82 15.14
CA LEU A 198 2.31 -1.50 13.71
C LEU A 198 3.53 -0.73 13.19
N TYR A 199 4.33 -0.09 14.04
CA TYR A 199 5.62 0.48 13.64
C TYR A 199 6.74 -0.58 13.63
N VAL A 200 6.73 -1.48 14.62
CA VAL A 200 7.83 -2.43 14.85
C VAL A 200 7.74 -3.65 13.94
N ILE A 201 6.58 -4.30 13.89
CA ILE A 201 6.40 -5.59 13.17
C ILE A 201 6.78 -5.50 11.69
N PRO A 202 6.40 -4.46 10.95
CA PRO A 202 6.77 -4.33 9.53
C PRO A 202 8.27 -4.25 9.27
N CYS A 203 9.06 -3.73 10.22
CA CYS A 203 10.51 -3.64 10.08
C CYS A 203 11.16 -5.03 10.03
N PHE A 204 10.54 -6.03 10.65
CA PHE A 204 10.94 -7.44 10.58
C PHE A 204 10.22 -8.21 9.46
N MET A 205 9.44 -7.54 8.60
CA MET A 205 8.88 -8.14 7.38
C MET A 205 9.73 -7.79 6.17
N HIS A 206 10.17 -6.53 6.10
CA HIS A 206 10.97 -6.03 5.00
C HIS A 206 11.88 -4.89 5.48
N ALA A 207 13.19 -5.03 5.25
CA ALA A 207 14.19 -4.14 5.83
C ALA A 207 14.00 -2.65 5.45
N SER A 208 13.59 -2.35 4.22
CA SER A 208 13.39 -0.95 3.79
C SER A 208 12.20 -0.26 4.46
N ALA A 209 11.34 -1.00 5.17
CA ALA A 209 10.24 -0.43 5.94
C ALA A 209 10.76 0.48 7.07
N ILE A 210 11.98 0.26 7.55
CA ILE A 210 12.63 1.12 8.55
C ILE A 210 12.73 2.58 8.08
N LEU A 211 12.87 2.83 6.77
CA LEU A 211 12.93 4.19 6.20
C LEU A 211 11.64 4.97 6.47
N LEU A 212 10.49 4.31 6.41
CA LEU A 212 9.19 4.93 6.70
C LEU A 212 9.07 5.33 8.18
N VAL A 213 9.61 4.52 9.09
CA VAL A 213 9.70 4.88 10.52
C VAL A 213 10.63 6.08 10.71
N LEU A 214 11.77 6.11 10.03
CA LEU A 214 12.69 7.24 10.08
C LEU A 214 12.05 8.54 9.56
N PHE A 215 11.25 8.48 8.49
CA PHE A 215 10.50 9.64 8.01
C PHE A 215 9.53 10.17 9.07
N ARG A 216 8.88 9.29 9.83
CA ARG A 216 8.03 9.72 10.95
C ARG A 216 8.84 10.46 12.02
N ILE A 217 10.03 9.97 12.37
CA ILE A 217 10.92 10.60 13.36
C ILE A 217 11.42 11.96 12.88
N ILE A 218 11.76 12.08 11.58
CA ILE A 218 12.28 13.31 10.97
C ILE A 218 11.17 14.33 10.67
N LEU A 219 9.90 13.90 10.60
CA LEU A 219 8.74 14.74 10.25
C LEU A 219 8.72 16.12 10.94
N PRO A 220 9.00 16.27 12.25
CA PRO A 220 9.00 17.57 12.92
C PRO A 220 10.04 18.57 12.38
N PHE A 221 11.12 18.08 11.76
CA PHE A 221 12.24 18.87 11.25
C PHE A 221 12.09 19.28 9.79
N THR A 222 11.13 18.69 9.06
CA THR A 222 10.93 18.85 7.60
C THR A 222 10.85 20.29 7.13
N LYS A 223 10.20 21.18 7.89
CA LYS A 223 10.11 22.61 7.55
C LYS A 223 11.49 23.29 7.45
N LYS A 224 12.46 22.83 8.25
CA LYS A 224 13.83 23.37 8.29
C LYS A 224 14.73 22.78 7.20
N ILE A 225 14.41 21.58 6.69
CA ILE A 225 15.26 20.82 5.77
C ILE A 225 14.69 20.66 4.36
N LYS A 226 13.58 21.34 4.01
CA LYS A 226 12.91 21.20 2.70
C LYS A 226 13.84 21.36 1.48
N TRP A 227 14.82 22.25 1.56
CA TRP A 227 15.80 22.47 0.50
C TRP A 227 16.82 21.33 0.42
N VAL A 228 17.25 20.81 1.57
CA VAL A 228 18.11 19.62 1.65
C VAL A 228 17.41 18.41 1.05
N LEU A 229 16.11 18.24 1.32
CA LEU A 229 15.31 17.15 0.77
C LEU A 229 15.20 17.22 -0.77
N LEU A 230 15.07 18.42 -1.34
CA LEU A 230 15.04 18.61 -2.80
C LEU A 230 16.41 18.33 -3.44
N VAL A 231 17.50 18.79 -2.82
CA VAL A 231 18.87 18.47 -3.26
C VAL A 231 19.12 16.96 -3.21
N LEU A 232 18.63 16.29 -2.16
CA LEU A 232 18.77 14.85 -1.98
C LEU A 232 18.11 14.04 -3.10
N ILE A 233 16.97 14.46 -3.66
CA ILE A 233 16.35 13.78 -4.82
C ILE A 233 17.32 13.71 -6.00
N ILE A 234 17.99 14.82 -6.29
CA ILE A 234 18.86 14.96 -7.46
C ILE A 234 20.21 14.30 -7.22
N SER A 235 20.72 14.37 -5.98
CA SER A 235 22.06 13.90 -5.63
C SER A 235 22.11 12.49 -5.05
N MET A 236 20.97 11.80 -4.84
CA MET A 236 20.91 10.54 -4.07
C MET A 236 21.88 9.48 -4.60
N LYS A 237 21.98 9.30 -5.92
CA LYS A 237 22.92 8.34 -6.52
C LYS A 237 24.37 8.64 -6.11
N PHE A 238 24.78 9.91 -6.20
CA PHE A 238 26.12 10.35 -5.84
C PHE A 238 26.38 10.23 -4.33
N VAL A 239 25.41 10.64 -3.51
CA VAL A 239 25.49 10.57 -2.05
C VAL A 239 25.62 9.13 -1.58
N VAL A 240 24.76 8.23 -2.07
CA VAL A 240 24.78 6.80 -1.72
C VAL A 240 26.08 6.14 -2.20
N GLY A 241 26.52 6.44 -3.43
CA GLY A 241 27.78 5.90 -3.96
C GLY A 241 29.00 6.33 -3.15
N TYR A 242 29.10 7.64 -2.83
CA TYR A 242 30.21 8.17 -2.04
C TYR A 242 30.21 7.60 -0.61
N LEU A 243 29.05 7.59 0.07
CA LEU A 243 28.94 7.09 1.44
C LEU A 243 29.18 5.57 1.53
N SER A 244 28.67 4.79 0.57
CA SER A 244 28.94 3.33 0.50
C SER A 244 30.43 3.08 0.26
N GLY A 245 31.10 3.84 -0.60
CA GLY A 245 32.55 3.74 -0.80
C GLY A 245 33.36 4.14 0.45
N PHE A 246 32.99 5.23 1.11
CA PHE A 246 33.66 5.70 2.34
C PHE A 246 33.50 4.74 3.51
N LEU A 247 32.30 4.16 3.67
CA LEU A 247 31.99 3.26 4.79
C LEU A 247 32.24 1.77 4.47
N GLY A 248 32.49 1.42 3.21
CA GLY A 248 32.63 0.05 2.71
C GLY A 248 33.83 -0.76 3.23
N GLY A 249 34.61 -0.18 4.15
CA GLY A 249 35.68 -0.87 4.89
C GLY A 249 35.53 -0.81 6.42
N ILE A 250 34.47 -0.19 6.93
CA ILE A 250 34.28 -0.04 8.38
C ILE A 250 33.60 -1.29 8.95
N ALA A 251 34.43 -2.24 9.40
CA ALA A 251 33.97 -3.31 10.27
C ALA A 251 33.78 -2.75 11.69
N SER A 252 32.54 -2.50 12.11
CA SER A 252 32.22 -2.09 13.48
C SER A 252 31.39 -3.16 14.16
N GLY A 253 31.62 -3.41 15.45
CA GLY A 253 30.72 -4.21 16.29
C GLY A 253 29.42 -3.49 16.67
N ASN A 254 29.25 -2.22 16.28
CA ASN A 254 28.06 -1.44 16.59
C ASN A 254 26.94 -1.77 15.60
N VAL A 255 25.83 -2.28 16.13
CA VAL A 255 24.65 -2.71 15.34
C VAL A 255 24.07 -1.57 14.50
N VAL A 256 24.04 -0.33 15.01
CA VAL A 256 23.51 0.83 14.29
C VAL A 256 24.37 1.17 13.07
N VAL A 257 25.69 1.15 13.24
CA VAL A 257 26.63 1.40 12.15
C VAL A 257 26.51 0.30 11.09
N GLN A 258 26.43 -0.97 11.49
CA GLN A 258 26.23 -2.08 10.55
C GLN A 258 24.92 -1.96 9.76
N LEU A 259 23.82 -1.54 10.39
CA LEU A 259 22.55 -1.28 9.71
C LEU A 259 22.70 -0.18 8.67
N ILE A 260 23.36 0.94 9.01
CA ILE A 260 23.59 2.06 8.07
C ILE A 260 24.44 1.60 6.87
N VAL A 261 25.55 0.90 7.13
CA VAL A 261 26.43 0.35 6.08
C VAL A 261 25.64 -0.59 5.16
N SER A 262 24.89 -1.54 5.73
CA SER A 262 24.08 -2.49 4.95
C SER A 262 23.02 -1.80 4.08
N MET A 263 22.38 -0.75 4.60
CA MET A 263 21.41 0.04 3.85
C MET A 263 22.06 0.80 2.69
N LEU A 264 23.22 1.40 2.91
CA LEU A 264 23.97 2.12 1.87
C LEU A 264 24.48 1.16 0.79
N ASP A 265 25.00 0.00 1.16
CA ASP A 265 25.49 -1.01 0.21
C ASP A 265 24.34 -1.62 -0.62
N LYS A 266 23.19 -1.89 0.01
CA LYS A 266 21.98 -2.29 -0.73
C LYS A 266 21.52 -1.18 -1.69
N GLY A 267 21.47 0.07 -1.22
CA GLY A 267 21.10 1.22 -2.05
C GLY A 267 22.03 1.40 -3.24
N ASN A 268 23.34 1.34 -3.01
CA ASN A 268 24.37 1.47 -4.04
C ASN A 268 24.27 0.34 -5.08
N ARG A 269 24.02 -0.90 -4.62
CA ARG A 269 23.71 -2.02 -5.52
C ARG A 269 22.48 -1.74 -6.37
N TYR A 270 21.38 -1.20 -5.82
CA TYR A 270 20.19 -0.90 -6.63
C TYR A 270 20.43 0.15 -7.72
N TYR A 271 21.32 1.12 -7.51
CA TYR A 271 21.72 2.07 -8.55
C TYR A 271 22.62 1.48 -9.63
N ASN A 272 23.40 0.44 -9.31
CA ASN A 272 24.48 -0.06 -10.16
C ASN A 272 24.35 -1.56 -10.54
N ASN A 273 23.24 -2.23 -10.21
CA ASN A 273 23.05 -3.64 -10.52
C ASN A 273 22.55 -3.82 -11.96
N TYR A 274 23.49 -3.77 -12.90
CA TYR A 274 23.22 -3.90 -14.34
C TYR A 274 23.03 -5.35 -14.80
N ASP A 275 23.45 -6.33 -14.00
CA ASP A 275 23.62 -7.73 -14.46
C ASP A 275 22.45 -8.66 -14.09
N SER A 276 21.52 -8.23 -13.24
CA SER A 276 20.40 -9.10 -12.89
C SER A 276 19.43 -9.28 -14.07
N ALA A 277 19.06 -10.53 -14.36
CA ALA A 277 18.12 -10.87 -15.44
C ALA A 277 16.78 -10.12 -15.32
N TRP A 278 16.29 -9.94 -14.09
CA TRP A 278 15.07 -9.17 -13.83
C TRP A 278 15.24 -7.68 -14.14
N ALA A 279 16.32 -7.04 -13.68
CA ALA A 279 16.53 -5.63 -13.95
C ALA A 279 16.71 -5.36 -15.46
N MET A 280 17.42 -6.24 -16.16
CA MET A 280 17.54 -6.17 -17.62
C MET A 280 16.17 -6.34 -18.30
N ALA A 281 15.34 -7.30 -17.88
CA ALA A 281 14.00 -7.51 -18.45
C ALA A 281 13.09 -6.28 -18.26
N VAL A 282 13.11 -5.67 -17.07
CA VAL A 282 12.34 -4.45 -16.78
C VAL A 282 12.88 -3.26 -17.57
N HIS A 283 14.20 -3.09 -17.62
CA HIS A 283 14.84 -1.96 -18.28
C HIS A 283 14.85 -2.06 -19.81
N SER A 284 14.71 -3.26 -20.39
CA SER A 284 14.57 -3.44 -21.85
C SER A 284 13.12 -3.35 -22.31
N SER A 285 12.15 -3.62 -21.43
CA SER A 285 10.73 -3.61 -21.76
C SER A 285 10.15 -2.20 -21.97
N GLY A 286 9.66 -1.92 -23.18
CA GLY A 286 9.00 -0.65 -23.51
C GLY A 286 7.73 -0.39 -22.68
N SER A 287 6.96 -1.43 -22.38
CA SER A 287 5.74 -1.30 -21.57
C SER A 287 6.05 -1.00 -20.10
N MET A 288 7.10 -1.60 -19.53
CA MET A 288 7.55 -1.31 -18.17
C MET A 288 8.10 0.13 -18.06
N LYS A 289 8.82 0.61 -19.08
CA LYS A 289 9.23 2.02 -19.18
C LYS A 289 8.04 2.97 -19.24
N LEU A 290 7.03 2.66 -20.06
CA LEU A 290 5.84 3.50 -20.17
C LEU A 290 5.06 3.53 -18.85
N MET A 291 4.89 2.38 -18.20
CA MET A 291 4.25 2.29 -16.89
C MET A 291 5.03 3.08 -15.83
N LYS A 292 6.37 3.01 -15.83
CA LYS A 292 7.23 3.84 -14.99
C LYS A 292 6.98 5.34 -15.23
N MET A 293 6.98 5.77 -16.49
CA MET A 293 6.75 7.17 -16.85
C MET A 293 5.39 7.67 -16.37
N ILE A 294 4.32 6.89 -16.59
CA ILE A 294 2.97 7.26 -16.16
C ILE A 294 2.90 7.34 -14.64
N LEU A 295 3.39 6.33 -13.90
CA LEU A 295 3.38 6.36 -12.43
C LEU A 295 4.15 7.56 -11.87
N VAL A 296 5.31 7.88 -12.44
CA VAL A 296 6.11 9.05 -12.04
C VAL A 296 5.35 10.35 -12.32
N LEU A 297 4.72 10.49 -13.49
CA LEU A 297 3.92 11.66 -13.85
C LEU A 297 2.70 11.83 -12.92
N GLU A 298 1.99 10.74 -12.61
CA GLU A 298 0.88 10.75 -11.65
C GLU A 298 1.36 11.20 -10.27
N CYS A 299 2.49 10.67 -9.79
CA CYS A 299 3.05 11.09 -8.51
C CYS A 299 3.46 12.56 -8.52
N ILE A 300 4.09 13.07 -9.58
CA ILE A 300 4.40 14.51 -9.73
C ILE A 300 3.14 15.36 -9.62
N ILE A 301 2.07 14.96 -10.32
CA ILE A 301 0.78 15.65 -10.26
C ILE A 301 0.23 15.63 -8.82
N ILE A 302 0.27 14.47 -8.15
CA ILE A 302 -0.14 14.33 -6.75
C ILE A 302 0.72 15.25 -5.86
N THR A 303 2.04 15.34 -6.04
CA THR A 303 2.92 16.25 -5.28
C THR A 303 2.51 17.70 -5.47
N VAL A 304 2.21 18.14 -6.70
CA VAL A 304 1.72 19.50 -6.98
C VAL A 304 0.40 19.76 -6.24
N LEU A 305 -0.52 18.78 -6.25
CA LEU A 305 -1.77 18.86 -5.51
C LEU A 305 -1.54 18.87 -3.98
N MET A 306 -0.55 18.14 -3.46
CA MET A 306 -0.14 18.19 -2.04
C MET A 306 0.25 19.61 -1.65
N PHE A 307 1.14 20.26 -2.42
CA PHE A 307 1.57 21.63 -2.15
C PHE A 307 0.41 22.62 -2.18
N ARG A 308 -0.49 22.49 -3.16
CA ARG A 308 -1.70 23.33 -3.23
C ARG A 308 -2.58 23.14 -2.00
N ASN A 309 -2.84 21.89 -1.62
CA ASN A 309 -3.66 21.56 -0.46
C ASN A 309 -3.03 22.08 0.83
N LEU A 310 -1.73 21.91 1.02
CA LEU A 310 -0.99 22.48 2.16
C LEU A 310 -1.10 24.00 2.22
N LYS A 311 -0.97 24.70 1.08
CA LYS A 311 -1.13 26.17 1.03
C LYS A 311 -2.54 26.58 1.48
N THR A 312 -3.57 25.89 0.98
CA THR A 312 -4.95 26.13 1.38
C THR A 312 -5.15 25.90 2.88
N LEU A 313 -4.74 24.74 3.41
CA LEU A 313 -4.88 24.38 4.82
C LEU A 313 -4.11 25.31 5.77
N ASN A 314 -2.95 25.82 5.35
CA ASN A 314 -2.20 26.80 6.15
C ASN A 314 -2.82 28.21 6.09
N SER A 315 -3.51 28.56 5.00
CA SER A 315 -4.14 29.87 4.80
C SER A 315 -5.52 30.03 5.46
N SER A 316 -6.17 28.93 5.83
CA SER A 316 -7.43 28.98 6.58
C SER A 316 -7.15 29.42 8.03
N ILE A 317 -7.04 30.73 8.23
CA ILE A 317 -6.79 31.41 9.52
C ILE A 317 -7.90 31.14 10.55
N ILE A 318 -9.09 30.71 10.12
CA ILE A 318 -10.32 30.68 10.95
C ILE A 318 -10.57 29.30 11.62
N GLY A 319 -9.63 28.37 11.56
CA GLY A 319 -9.80 27.10 12.26
C GLY A 319 -8.55 26.25 12.30
N TYR A 320 -7.60 26.62 13.15
CA TYR A 320 -6.51 25.74 13.55
C TYR A 320 -7.03 24.61 14.46
N ASN A 321 -8.04 23.88 13.99
CA ASN A 321 -8.60 22.76 14.71
C ASN A 321 -7.65 21.55 14.60
N ASN A 322 -7.79 20.62 15.54
CA ASN A 322 -6.92 19.45 15.62
C ASN A 322 -6.96 18.59 14.34
N LEU A 323 -8.07 18.62 13.59
CA LEU A 323 -8.26 17.88 12.35
C LEU A 323 -7.42 18.44 11.19
N VAL A 324 -7.37 19.76 11.01
CA VAL A 324 -6.55 20.43 10.00
C VAL A 324 -5.07 20.16 10.26
N LYS A 325 -4.62 20.28 11.52
CA LYS A 325 -3.24 19.96 11.92
C LYS A 325 -2.89 18.50 11.64
N ALA A 326 -3.81 17.58 11.96
CA ALA A 326 -3.65 16.16 11.63
C ALA A 326 -3.49 15.93 10.12
N ARG A 327 -4.31 16.56 9.28
CA ARG A 327 -4.21 16.47 7.81
C ARG A 327 -2.87 16.97 7.28
N ILE A 328 -2.43 18.15 7.75
CA ILE A 328 -1.13 18.72 7.37
C ILE A 328 0.01 17.74 7.68
N ASN A 329 -0.02 17.12 8.87
CA ASN A 329 1.00 16.16 9.25
C ASN A 329 1.01 14.90 8.37
N ILE A 330 -0.16 14.39 7.99
CA ILE A 330 -0.27 13.25 7.05
C ILE A 330 0.27 13.63 5.67
N ILE A 331 -0.11 14.80 5.14
CA ILE A 331 0.37 15.27 3.83
C ILE A 331 1.90 15.45 3.86
N ASN A 332 2.46 16.05 4.92
CA ASN A 332 3.90 16.22 5.05
C ASN A 332 4.64 14.88 5.16
N TYR A 333 4.05 13.89 5.82
CA TYR A 333 4.61 12.54 5.89
C TYR A 333 4.61 11.87 4.51
N LEU A 334 3.48 11.92 3.79
CA LEU A 334 3.39 11.38 2.42
C LEU A 334 4.36 12.10 1.47
N PHE A 335 4.57 13.41 1.64
CA PHE A 335 5.56 14.16 0.87
C PHE A 335 6.99 13.63 1.06
N LEU A 336 7.38 13.21 2.27
CA LEU A 336 8.69 12.57 2.48
C LEU A 336 8.81 11.22 1.77
N VAL A 337 7.73 10.43 1.81
CA VAL A 337 7.66 9.15 1.09
C VAL A 337 7.82 9.37 -0.42
N ASP A 338 7.19 10.42 -0.95
CA ASP A 338 7.20 10.79 -2.37
C ASP A 338 8.60 11.24 -2.82
N ILE A 339 9.27 12.09 -2.01
CA ILE A 339 10.67 12.50 -2.21
C ILE A 339 11.57 11.26 -2.34
N MET A 340 11.42 10.29 -1.44
CA MET A 340 12.21 9.06 -1.50
C MET A 340 11.89 8.24 -2.75
N GLY A 341 10.61 8.17 -3.13
CA GLY A 341 10.19 7.54 -4.38
C GLY A 341 10.89 8.15 -5.59
N PHE A 342 10.91 9.48 -5.71
CA PHE A 342 11.64 10.18 -6.77
C PHE A 342 13.15 9.96 -6.70
N ALA A 343 13.75 9.95 -5.51
CA ALA A 343 15.17 9.66 -5.34
C ALA A 343 15.53 8.25 -5.86
N CYS A 344 14.61 7.29 -5.76
CA CYS A 344 14.79 5.94 -6.29
C CYS A 344 14.49 5.81 -7.79
N VAL A 345 13.84 6.77 -8.46
CA VAL A 345 13.49 6.67 -9.89
C VAL A 345 14.71 6.42 -10.79
N PRO A 346 15.89 7.03 -10.55
CA PRO A 346 17.10 6.74 -11.33
C PRO A 346 17.74 5.37 -11.06
N MET A 347 17.27 4.60 -10.08
CA MET A 347 17.77 3.24 -9.86
C MET A 347 17.50 2.36 -11.08
N TYR A 348 18.45 1.47 -11.38
CA TYR A 348 18.30 0.50 -12.47
C TYR A 348 17.29 -0.58 -12.10
N MET A 349 17.33 -1.03 -10.83
CA MET A 349 16.27 -1.83 -10.23
C MET A 349 15.01 -0.97 -10.01
N PRO A 350 13.80 -1.50 -10.24
CA PRO A 350 12.58 -0.69 -10.20
C PRO A 350 12.13 -0.26 -8.80
N GLU A 351 13.00 -0.18 -7.79
CA GLU A 351 12.63 -0.03 -6.38
C GLU A 351 11.86 1.25 -6.03
N TYR A 352 11.87 2.25 -6.91
CA TYR A 352 11.02 3.44 -6.82
C TYR A 352 9.53 3.09 -6.65
N TRP A 353 9.08 2.01 -7.29
CA TRP A 353 7.66 1.65 -7.33
C TRP A 353 7.13 1.39 -5.90
N ARG A 354 7.99 0.87 -5.00
CA ARG A 354 7.66 0.55 -3.60
C ARG A 354 7.20 1.77 -2.81
N PHE A 355 7.77 2.94 -3.10
CA PHE A 355 7.42 4.20 -2.43
C PHE A 355 6.31 4.92 -3.18
N LEU A 356 6.37 4.99 -4.51
CA LEU A 356 5.35 5.67 -5.31
C LEU A 356 3.98 5.01 -5.21
N VAL A 357 3.90 3.68 -5.06
CA VAL A 357 2.62 2.99 -4.85
C VAL A 357 1.94 3.43 -3.54
N ILE A 358 2.70 3.77 -2.50
CA ILE A 358 2.14 4.30 -1.25
C ILE A 358 1.52 5.68 -1.48
N ILE A 359 2.11 6.50 -2.34
CA ILE A 359 1.53 7.79 -2.73
C ILE A 359 0.22 7.57 -3.47
N VAL A 360 0.14 6.59 -4.36
CA VAL A 360 -1.11 6.20 -5.04
C VAL A 360 -2.17 5.70 -4.05
N LEU A 361 -1.79 4.89 -3.07
CA LEU A 361 -2.71 4.31 -2.08
C LEU A 361 -3.26 5.32 -1.07
N PHE A 362 -2.45 6.30 -0.65
CA PHE A 362 -2.80 7.20 0.46
C PHE A 362 -3.08 8.64 0.04
N ASN A 363 -3.34 8.92 -1.25
CA ASN A 363 -3.55 10.28 -1.74
C ASN A 363 -4.98 10.83 -1.66
N GLY A 364 -5.98 10.08 -1.21
CA GLY A 364 -7.37 10.59 -1.17
C GLY A 364 -7.51 11.82 -0.25
N VAL A 365 -6.65 11.97 0.76
CA VAL A 365 -6.52 13.20 1.57
C VAL A 365 -6.31 14.46 0.71
N ILE A 366 -5.58 14.28 -0.39
CA ILE A 366 -5.16 15.32 -1.33
C ILE A 366 -6.22 15.50 -2.39
N ILE A 367 -6.66 14.43 -3.05
CA ILE A 367 -7.68 14.48 -4.11
C ILE A 367 -8.97 15.12 -3.58
N LEU A 368 -9.42 14.70 -2.40
CA LEU A 368 -10.63 15.21 -1.75
C LEU A 368 -10.43 16.58 -1.10
N GLY A 369 -9.21 16.88 -0.61
CA GLY A 369 -8.91 18.18 -0.03
C GLY A 369 -8.93 19.32 -1.06
N VAL A 370 -8.55 19.00 -2.30
CA VAL A 370 -8.55 19.96 -3.40
C VAL A 370 -9.97 20.13 -3.97
N SER A 371 -10.82 19.09 -4.04
CA SER A 371 -12.17 19.16 -4.65
C SER A 371 -13.07 20.27 -4.08
N ASN A 372 -13.07 20.44 -2.76
CA ASN A 372 -13.86 21.49 -2.08
C ASN A 372 -13.53 22.93 -2.53
N ASN A 373 -12.37 23.15 -3.16
CA ASN A 373 -11.93 24.46 -3.65
C ASN A 373 -11.93 24.60 -5.19
N LEU A 374 -12.39 23.58 -5.91
CA LEU A 374 -12.32 23.50 -7.38
C LEU A 374 -13.60 23.91 -8.11
N HIS A 375 -14.62 24.42 -7.42
CA HIS A 375 -15.82 24.97 -8.09
C HIS A 375 -15.49 26.11 -9.08
N ARG A 376 -14.29 26.71 -8.99
CA ARG A 376 -13.75 27.60 -10.03
C ARG A 376 -12.79 26.81 -10.94
N LYS A 377 -13.04 26.83 -12.25
CA LYS A 377 -12.19 26.27 -13.33
C LYS A 377 -10.80 26.95 -13.35
N ASN A 378 -9.94 26.62 -12.39
CA ASN A 378 -8.56 27.10 -12.30
C ASN A 378 -7.58 26.03 -12.81
N ILE A 379 -6.28 26.36 -12.88
CA ILE A 379 -5.25 25.42 -13.35
C ILE A 379 -5.24 24.09 -12.57
N PHE A 380 -5.54 24.10 -11.26
CA PHE A 380 -5.56 22.90 -10.43
C PHE A 380 -6.76 21.99 -10.73
N TYR A 381 -7.86 22.53 -11.28
CA TYR A 381 -8.96 21.73 -11.82
C TYR A 381 -8.49 20.89 -13.00
N TYR A 382 -7.77 21.51 -13.95
CA TYR A 382 -7.23 20.82 -15.12
C TYR A 382 -6.13 19.83 -14.76
N VAL A 383 -5.27 20.16 -13.79
CA VAL A 383 -4.26 19.22 -13.25
C VAL A 383 -4.91 17.97 -12.66
N ARG A 384 -6.03 18.13 -11.93
CA ARG A 384 -6.81 16.98 -11.44
C ARG A 384 -7.45 16.18 -12.58
N LEU A 385 -7.99 16.84 -13.60
CA LEU A 385 -8.54 16.14 -14.76
C LEU A 385 -7.47 15.35 -15.52
N LEU A 386 -6.26 15.90 -15.66
CA LEU A 386 -5.12 15.20 -16.25
C LEU A 386 -4.80 13.93 -15.46
N LEU A 387 -4.77 14.00 -14.13
CA LEU A 387 -4.58 12.83 -13.27
C LEU A 387 -5.64 11.75 -13.54
N LEU A 388 -6.91 12.13 -13.61
CA LEU A 388 -8.01 11.20 -13.91
C LEU A 388 -7.94 10.65 -15.34
N PHE A 389 -7.40 11.41 -16.30
CA PHE A 389 -7.22 10.97 -17.68
C PHE A 389 -6.08 9.94 -17.83
N MET A 390 -5.03 10.04 -17.01
CA MET A 390 -3.92 9.09 -17.02
C MET A 390 -4.29 7.73 -16.42
N THR A 391 -5.21 7.72 -15.46
CA THR A 391 -5.62 6.52 -14.72
C THR A 391 -6.11 5.35 -15.61
N PRO A 392 -7.00 5.53 -16.61
CA PRO A 392 -7.35 4.44 -17.52
C PRO A 392 -6.17 3.87 -18.30
N ILE A 393 -5.21 4.72 -18.70
CA ILE A 393 -4.02 4.29 -19.43
C ILE A 393 -3.16 3.41 -18.52
N TYR A 394 -2.93 3.87 -17.28
CA TYR A 394 -2.23 3.08 -16.28
C TYR A 394 -2.94 1.75 -16.03
N PHE A 395 -4.26 1.77 -15.79
CA PHE A 395 -5.07 0.57 -15.57
C PHE A 395 -4.88 -0.47 -16.69
N VAL A 396 -4.98 -0.07 -17.96
CA VAL A 396 -4.77 -0.97 -19.11
C VAL A 396 -3.37 -1.60 -19.07
N LEU A 397 -2.32 -0.84 -18.76
CA LEU A 397 -0.96 -1.36 -18.64
C LEU A 397 -0.83 -2.37 -17.50
N THR A 398 -1.45 -2.10 -16.35
CA THR A 398 -1.43 -3.03 -15.20
C THR A 398 -2.24 -4.30 -15.46
N MET A 399 -3.38 -4.18 -16.16
CA MET A 399 -4.20 -5.32 -16.57
C MET A 399 -3.47 -6.19 -17.59
N ARG A 400 -2.69 -5.57 -18.50
CA ARG A 400 -1.81 -6.30 -19.42
C ARG A 400 -0.82 -7.17 -18.65
N ASP A 401 -0.14 -6.64 -17.64
CA ASP A 401 0.81 -7.41 -16.82
C ASP A 401 0.09 -8.57 -16.12
N LEU A 402 -1.10 -8.32 -15.57
CA LEU A 402 -1.90 -9.38 -14.94
C LEU A 402 -2.26 -10.49 -15.93
N VAL A 403 -2.66 -10.15 -17.16
CA VAL A 403 -3.03 -11.12 -18.21
C VAL A 403 -1.80 -11.92 -18.69
N ILE A 404 -0.65 -11.28 -18.86
CA ILE A 404 0.58 -11.95 -19.35
C ILE A 404 1.17 -12.88 -18.29
N TYR A 405 1.21 -12.41 -17.03
CA TYR A 405 1.95 -13.09 -15.96
C TYR A 405 1.06 -13.91 -15.01
N SER A 406 -0.20 -14.18 -15.38
CA SER A 406 -1.08 -15.03 -14.59
C SER A 406 -2.15 -15.75 -15.42
N LYS A 407 -2.70 -16.83 -14.86
CA LYS A 407 -3.89 -17.49 -15.43
C LYS A 407 -5.16 -16.74 -15.02
N ILE A 408 -5.36 -15.56 -15.58
CA ILE A 408 -6.44 -14.62 -15.16
C ILE A 408 -7.84 -15.23 -15.24
N THR A 409 -8.15 -16.01 -16.29
CA THR A 409 -9.46 -16.64 -16.44
C THR A 409 -9.74 -17.64 -15.31
N SER A 410 -8.76 -18.47 -14.97
CA SER A 410 -8.85 -19.40 -13.85
C SER A 410 -8.96 -18.66 -12.52
N MET A 411 -8.20 -17.58 -12.33
CA MET A 411 -8.29 -16.74 -11.12
C MET A 411 -9.71 -16.16 -10.95
N ILE A 412 -10.31 -15.62 -12.01
CA ILE A 412 -11.66 -15.04 -11.96
C ILE A 412 -12.69 -16.11 -11.68
N ILE A 413 -12.69 -17.21 -12.44
CA ILE A 413 -13.63 -18.33 -12.25
C ILE A 413 -13.52 -18.87 -10.83
N ASN A 414 -12.30 -19.15 -10.36
CA ASN A 414 -12.08 -19.66 -9.01
C ASN A 414 -12.55 -18.65 -7.95
N ALA A 415 -12.43 -17.34 -8.15
CA ALA A 415 -12.92 -16.37 -7.18
C ALA A 415 -14.45 -16.40 -6.97
N PHE A 416 -15.23 -16.96 -7.90
CA PHE A 416 -16.67 -17.19 -7.72
C PHE A 416 -16.97 -18.42 -6.84
N PHE A 417 -16.06 -19.38 -6.76
CA PHE A 417 -16.31 -20.69 -6.11
C PHE A 417 -15.39 -20.98 -4.91
N CYS A 418 -14.22 -20.36 -4.86
CA CYS A 418 -13.15 -20.59 -3.90
C CYS A 418 -13.07 -19.39 -2.95
N ASN A 419 -13.83 -19.44 -1.85
CA ASN A 419 -13.65 -18.52 -0.75
C ASN A 419 -12.76 -19.21 0.32
N PRO A 420 -11.66 -18.59 0.78
CA PRO A 420 -10.77 -19.19 1.79
C PRO A 420 -11.50 -19.62 3.06
N ILE A 421 -12.51 -18.85 3.48
CA ILE A 421 -13.35 -19.16 4.64
C ILE A 421 -14.20 -20.40 4.36
N THR A 422 -14.85 -20.47 3.20
CA THR A 422 -15.71 -21.63 2.86
C THR A 422 -14.88 -22.89 2.67
N ILE A 423 -13.70 -22.80 2.06
CA ILE A 423 -12.75 -23.91 1.93
C ILE A 423 -12.29 -24.40 3.31
N TRP A 424 -11.98 -23.49 4.22
CA TRP A 424 -11.57 -23.86 5.58
C TRP A 424 -12.67 -24.58 6.35
N PHE A 425 -13.91 -24.06 6.32
CA PHE A 425 -15.06 -24.75 6.92
C PHE A 425 -15.33 -26.11 6.27
N TRP A 426 -15.26 -26.20 4.94
CA TRP A 426 -15.43 -27.47 4.23
C TRP A 426 -14.40 -28.52 4.66
N ASN A 427 -13.13 -28.12 4.75
CA ASN A 427 -12.05 -29.03 5.16
C ASN A 427 -12.24 -29.51 6.61
N ILE A 428 -12.76 -28.67 7.51
CA ILE A 428 -13.10 -29.09 8.87
C ILE A 428 -14.25 -30.11 8.85
N ILE A 429 -15.33 -29.82 8.12
CA ILE A 429 -16.51 -30.69 8.03
C ILE A 429 -16.14 -32.07 7.46
N VAL A 430 -15.27 -32.13 6.44
CA VAL A 430 -14.83 -33.39 5.83
C VAL A 430 -13.83 -34.16 6.72
N SER A 431 -13.19 -33.49 7.68
CA SER A 431 -12.23 -34.12 8.61
C SER A 431 -12.83 -34.64 9.91
N ILE A 432 -14.10 -34.31 10.17
CA ILE A 432 -14.93 -34.83 11.28
C ILE A 432 -15.74 -36.00 10.73
#